data_AF-A0A7S1H3V7-F1
#
_entry.id   AF-A0A7S1H3V7-F1
#
_cell.length_a   1.000
_cell.length_b   1.000
_cell.length_c   1.000
_cell.angle_alpha   90.00
_cell.angle_beta   90.00
_cell.angle_gamma   90.00
#
_symmetry.space_group_name_H-M   'P 1'
#
loop_
_entity.id
_entity.type
_entity.pdbx_description
1 polymer ?
#
loop_
_entity_poly.entity_id
_entity_poly.type
_entity_poly.pdbx_seq_one_letter_code
_entity_poly.pdbx_strand_id
1 'polypeptide(L)'
;RCSSHDNVHEVIVRMSRTALCQTYPVNSLLELTLKGNEKVRGVVYCTDEVSQTVVLKKSLNHTTLASEIFVIQANAVTNTDIIEEDAGEKESVPLGNISKKALEQQERKSIKLAEEALQHINQKASPAGQTVFDLLLKACNQ
;
A
#
# COMPACT_ATOMS: atom_id res chain seq x y z
N ARG A 1 46.04 -11.33 14.62
CA ARG A 1 45.61 -12.68 14.20
C ARG A 1 44.10 -12.69 14.38
N CYS A 2 43.33 -12.19 13.40
CA CYS A 2 42.81 -12.93 12.24
C CYS A 2 42.04 -14.17 12.72
N SER A 3 40.77 -14.40 12.42
CA SER A 3 40.04 -13.99 11.22
C SER A 3 38.52 -14.16 11.44
N SER A 4 37.78 -13.08 11.22
CA SER A 4 36.35 -13.09 10.92
C SER A 4 36.16 -13.73 9.55
N HIS A 5 35.52 -14.91 9.52
CA HIS A 5 35.24 -15.66 8.30
C HIS A 5 33.73 -15.85 8.10
N ASP A 6 32.93 -14.81 8.34
CA ASP A 6 31.50 -14.82 8.05
C ASP A 6 31.12 -13.47 7.42
N ASN A 7 30.96 -13.41 6.07
CA ASN A 7 30.01 -12.54 5.35
C ASN A 7 30.27 -12.31 3.86
N VAL A 8 31.32 -12.83 3.25
CA VAL A 8 31.63 -12.40 1.85
C VAL A 8 30.82 -13.17 0.79
N HIS A 9 30.29 -14.36 1.10
CA HIS A 9 29.53 -15.16 0.13
C HIS A 9 28.06 -14.75 -0.04
N GLU A 10 27.44 -14.10 0.95
CA GLU A 10 26.01 -13.72 0.87
C GLU A 10 25.78 -12.40 0.09
N VAL A 11 26.83 -11.59 -0.06
CA VAL A 11 26.74 -10.28 -0.74
C VAL A 11 26.86 -10.40 -2.26
N ILE A 12 27.59 -11.39 -2.78
CA ILE A 12 27.92 -11.48 -4.22
C ILE A 12 26.79 -12.12 -5.05
N VAL A 13 25.92 -12.95 -4.46
CA VAL A 13 24.78 -13.58 -5.19
C VAL A 13 23.59 -12.62 -5.37
N ARG A 14 23.59 -11.45 -4.71
CA ARG A 14 22.51 -10.46 -4.83
C ARG A 14 22.60 -9.53 -6.04
N MET A 15 23.63 -9.64 -6.89
CA MET A 15 23.87 -8.68 -7.98
C MET A 15 23.15 -8.96 -9.31
N SER A 16 22.26 -9.96 -9.39
CA SER A 16 21.53 -10.25 -10.62
C SER A 16 20.13 -10.85 -10.40
N ARG A 17 19.42 -10.41 -9.35
CA ARG A 17 17.96 -10.58 -9.30
C ARG A 17 17.32 -9.23 -9.50
N THR A 18 16.71 -9.03 -10.67
CA THR A 18 15.78 -7.93 -10.92
C THR A 18 14.74 -7.93 -9.81
N ALA A 19 14.50 -6.77 -9.19
CA ALA A 19 13.49 -6.66 -8.14
C ALA A 19 12.12 -7.05 -8.72
N LEU A 20 11.25 -7.67 -7.92
CA LEU A 20 9.89 -8.01 -8.36
C LEU A 20 9.13 -6.77 -8.76
N CYS A 21 9.31 -5.65 -8.06
CA CYS A 21 8.67 -4.38 -8.42
C CYS A 21 9.11 -3.82 -9.80
N GLN A 22 10.26 -4.22 -10.31
CA GLN A 22 10.72 -3.85 -11.67
C GLN A 22 10.11 -4.76 -12.73
N THR A 23 9.91 -6.04 -12.41
CA THR A 23 9.33 -7.03 -13.33
C THR A 23 7.79 -6.93 -13.36
N TYR A 24 7.20 -6.56 -12.22
CA TYR A 24 5.76 -6.45 -12.00
C TYR A 24 5.45 -5.06 -11.41
N PRO A 25 5.40 -4.00 -12.25
CA PRO A 25 5.17 -2.64 -11.77
C PRO A 25 3.81 -2.50 -11.09
N VAL A 26 3.79 -1.90 -9.90
CA VAL A 26 2.54 -1.64 -9.17
C VAL A 26 1.64 -0.71 -9.99
N ASN A 27 0.33 -0.93 -9.94
CA ASN A 27 -0.70 -0.25 -10.73
C ASN A 27 -0.63 -0.47 -12.25
N SER A 28 0.20 -1.40 -12.73
CA SER A 28 0.15 -1.85 -14.13
C SER A 28 -0.87 -2.98 -14.30
N LEU A 29 -1.54 -3.02 -15.45
CA LEU A 29 -2.39 -4.13 -15.85
C LEU A 29 -1.53 -5.20 -16.52
N LEU A 30 -1.46 -6.38 -15.92
CA LEU A 30 -0.66 -7.49 -16.42
C LEU A 30 -1.52 -8.70 -16.76
N GLU A 31 -1.10 -9.43 -17.78
CA GLU A 31 -1.51 -10.82 -18.01
C GLU A 31 -0.32 -11.74 -17.68
N LEU A 32 -0.49 -12.56 -16.65
CA LEU A 32 0.51 -13.53 -16.20
C LEU A 32 0.12 -14.92 -16.69
N THR A 33 1.07 -15.60 -17.33
CA THR A 33 0.93 -17.04 -17.63
C THR A 33 1.61 -17.85 -16.54
N LEU A 34 0.88 -18.77 -15.93
CA LEU A 34 1.35 -19.63 -14.84
C LEU A 34 1.85 -20.98 -15.36
N LYS A 35 2.64 -21.67 -14.52
CA LYS A 35 3.03 -23.09 -14.71
C LYS A 35 1.77 -23.97 -14.80
N GLY A 36 1.38 -24.31 -16.02
CA GLY A 36 0.11 -24.98 -16.31
C GLY A 36 -0.67 -24.35 -17.46
N ASN A 37 -0.14 -23.31 -18.13
CA ASN A 37 -0.82 -22.53 -19.17
C ASN A 37 -2.10 -21.84 -18.70
N GLU A 38 -2.28 -21.67 -17.40
CA GLU A 38 -3.32 -20.84 -16.84
C GLU A 38 -2.94 -19.37 -17.00
N LYS A 39 -3.88 -18.54 -17.43
CA LYS A 39 -3.68 -17.10 -17.62
C LYS A 39 -4.48 -16.33 -16.58
N VAL A 40 -3.81 -15.45 -15.86
CA VAL A 40 -4.43 -14.56 -14.87
C VAL A 40 -4.18 -13.12 -15.28
N ARG A 41 -5.25 -12.35 -15.43
CA ARG A 41 -5.20 -10.94 -15.78
C ARG A 41 -5.72 -10.09 -14.63
N GLY A 42 -4.98 -9.04 -14.29
CA GLY A 42 -5.37 -8.09 -13.25
C GLY A 42 -4.37 -6.96 -13.07
N VAL A 43 -4.76 -5.96 -12.28
CA VAL A 43 -3.89 -4.84 -11.92
C VAL A 43 -2.99 -5.28 -10.78
N VAL A 44 -1.69 -5.03 -10.87
CA VAL A 44 -0.75 -5.29 -9.78
C VAL A 44 -1.07 -4.38 -8.61
N TYR A 45 -1.49 -4.97 -7.50
CA TYR A 45 -1.78 -4.26 -6.26
C TYR A 45 -0.51 -4.03 -5.43
N CYS A 46 0.28 -5.09 -5.22
CA CYS A 46 1.58 -4.99 -4.56
C CYS A 46 2.48 -6.20 -4.90
N THR A 47 3.77 -6.05 -4.64
CA THR A 47 4.77 -7.12 -4.71
C THR A 47 5.42 -7.28 -3.34
N ASP A 48 5.66 -8.51 -2.92
CA ASP A 48 6.42 -8.82 -1.70
C ASP A 48 7.71 -9.55 -2.06
N GLU A 49 8.84 -8.87 -1.85
CA GLU A 49 10.19 -9.39 -2.09
C GLU A 49 10.57 -10.49 -1.09
N VAL A 50 9.96 -10.53 0.09
CA VAL A 50 10.27 -11.53 1.12
C VAL A 50 9.62 -12.86 0.76
N SER A 51 8.30 -12.86 0.52
CA SER A 51 7.55 -14.06 0.15
C SER A 51 7.68 -14.42 -1.34
N GLN A 52 8.33 -13.56 -2.13
CA GLN A 52 8.43 -13.65 -3.58
C GLN A 52 7.06 -13.76 -4.27
N THR A 53 6.11 -12.92 -3.85
CA THR A 53 4.73 -12.96 -4.34
C THR A 53 4.31 -11.68 -5.05
N VAL A 54 3.47 -11.82 -6.07
CA VAL A 54 2.79 -10.74 -6.79
C VAL A 54 1.30 -10.84 -6.49
N VAL A 55 0.70 -9.72 -6.09
CA VAL A 55 -0.74 -9.64 -5.81
C VAL A 55 -1.43 -8.92 -6.96
N LEU A 56 -2.35 -9.62 -7.63
CA LEU A 56 -3.19 -9.04 -8.68
C LEU A 56 -4.60 -8.79 -8.15
N LYS A 57 -5.18 -7.66 -8.53
CA LYS A 57 -6.58 -7.33 -8.32
C LYS A 57 -7.31 -7.36 -9.66
N LYS A 58 -8.33 -8.21 -9.77
CA LYS A 58 -9.19 -8.31 -10.94
C LYS A 58 -10.55 -7.70 -10.64
N SER A 59 -10.93 -6.71 -11.43
CA SER A 59 -12.26 -6.10 -11.38
C SER A 59 -13.26 -6.99 -12.12
N LEU A 60 -14.42 -7.27 -11.51
CA LEU A 60 -15.51 -8.00 -12.16
C LEU A 60 -16.39 -7.01 -12.95
N ASN A 61 -16.56 -7.27 -14.25
CA ASN A 61 -17.21 -6.36 -15.22
C ASN A 61 -18.69 -6.01 -14.92
N HIS A 62 -19.32 -6.68 -13.95
CA HIS A 62 -20.76 -6.52 -13.67
C HIS A 62 -21.07 -6.01 -12.26
N THR A 63 -20.06 -5.75 -11.43
CA THR A 63 -20.26 -5.22 -10.06
C THR A 63 -19.11 -4.29 -9.69
N THR A 64 -19.41 -3.01 -9.43
CA THR A 64 -18.41 -2.00 -9.06
C THR A 64 -17.75 -2.23 -7.69
N LEU A 65 -18.25 -3.17 -6.89
CA LEU A 65 -17.80 -3.42 -5.51
C LEU A 65 -17.11 -4.78 -5.29
N ALA A 66 -17.22 -5.72 -6.23
CA ALA A 66 -16.56 -7.03 -6.07
C ALA A 66 -15.25 -7.05 -6.86
N SER A 67 -14.16 -7.34 -6.15
CA SER A 67 -12.85 -7.57 -6.76
C SER A 67 -12.33 -8.92 -6.32
N GLU A 68 -11.74 -9.67 -7.25
CA GLU A 68 -11.01 -10.90 -6.95
C GLU A 68 -9.54 -10.55 -6.70
N ILE A 69 -8.96 -11.12 -5.65
CA ILE A 69 -7.55 -10.95 -5.32
C ILE A 69 -6.83 -12.27 -5.59
N PHE A 70 -5.77 -12.21 -6.39
CA PHE A 70 -4.90 -13.33 -6.69
C PHE A 70 -3.54 -13.09 -6.07
N VAL A 71 -3.06 -14.06 -5.28
CA VAL A 71 -1.71 -14.03 -4.72
C VAL A 71 -0.91 -15.10 -5.45
N ILE A 72 0.08 -14.67 -6.22
CA ILE A 72 0.83 -15.54 -7.14
C ILE A 72 2.29 -15.56 -6.72
N GLN A 73 2.86 -16.75 -6.62
CA GLN A 73 4.31 -16.92 -6.42
C GLN A 73 5.05 -16.53 -7.70
N ALA A 74 6.07 -15.67 -7.61
CA ALA A 74 6.84 -15.20 -8.76
C ALA A 74 7.49 -16.37 -9.53
N ASN A 75 7.92 -17.41 -8.81
CA ASN A 75 8.47 -18.63 -9.40
C ASN A 75 7.43 -19.46 -10.19
N ALA A 76 6.13 -19.19 -10.05
CA ALA A 76 5.07 -19.86 -10.79
C ALA A 76 4.76 -19.16 -12.12
N VAL A 77 5.26 -17.94 -12.34
CA VAL A 77 5.04 -17.18 -13.57
C VAL A 77 6.04 -17.62 -14.63
N THR A 78 5.54 -17.98 -15.81
CA THR A 78 6.36 -18.36 -16.97
C THR A 78 6.46 -17.25 -18.01
N ASN A 79 5.41 -16.45 -18.17
CA ASN A 79 5.41 -15.29 -19.05
C ASN A 79 4.63 -14.13 -18.41
N THR A 80 5.07 -12.91 -18.69
CA THR A 80 4.48 -11.66 -18.23
C THR A 80 4.27 -10.74 -19.42
N ASP A 81 3.02 -10.45 -19.73
CA ASP A 81 2.65 -9.51 -20.78
C ASP A 81 2.05 -8.26 -20.13
N ILE A 82 2.67 -7.11 -20.33
CA ILE A 82 2.15 -5.81 -19.89
C ILE A 82 1.08 -5.39 -20.89
N ILE A 83 -0.17 -5.27 -20.41
CA ILE A 83 -1.27 -4.80 -21.24
C ILE A 83 -1.36 -3.29 -21.06
N GLU A 84 -0.89 -2.57 -22.06
CA GLU A 84 -1.27 -1.17 -22.26
C GLU A 84 -2.75 -1.16 -22.67
N GLU A 85 -3.65 -1.09 -21.70
CA GLU A 85 -5.01 -0.70 -22.02
C GLU A 85 -4.95 0.77 -22.44
N ASP A 86 -5.49 1.10 -23.63
CA ASP A 86 -6.07 2.42 -23.96
C ASP A 86 -7.27 2.74 -23.04
N ALA A 87 -7.22 2.30 -21.78
CA ALA A 87 -8.10 2.77 -20.74
C ALA A 87 -7.81 4.25 -20.64
N GLY A 88 -8.85 5.07 -20.77
CA GLY A 88 -8.82 6.48 -20.42
C GLY A 88 -8.40 6.63 -18.98
N GLU A 89 -7.10 6.53 -18.76
CA GLU A 89 -6.41 6.91 -17.55
C GLU A 89 -6.90 8.32 -17.32
N LYS A 90 -7.71 8.45 -16.26
CA LYS A 90 -7.72 9.69 -15.52
C LYS A 90 -6.24 9.96 -15.29
N GLU A 91 -5.68 10.82 -16.13
CA GLU A 91 -4.43 11.51 -15.87
C GLU A 91 -4.43 11.73 -14.38
N SER A 92 -3.39 11.23 -13.69
CA SER A 92 -3.19 11.54 -12.29
C SER A 92 -3.24 13.06 -12.22
N VAL A 93 -4.42 13.60 -11.88
CA VAL A 93 -4.67 15.04 -11.96
C VAL A 93 -3.55 15.61 -11.11
N PRO A 94 -2.63 16.40 -11.70
CA PRO A 94 -1.51 16.92 -10.95
C PRO A 94 -2.08 17.49 -9.68
N LEU A 95 -1.60 17.00 -8.53
CA LEU A 95 -2.12 17.47 -7.25
C LEU A 95 -2.12 19.00 -7.34
N GLY A 96 -3.32 19.59 -7.23
CA GLY A 96 -3.47 21.03 -7.41
C GLY A 96 -2.43 21.73 -6.55
N ASN A 97 -1.84 22.81 -7.05
CA ASN A 97 -0.82 23.53 -6.30
C ASN A 97 -1.47 24.15 -5.04
N ILE A 98 -1.47 23.41 -3.94
CA ILE A 98 -2.03 23.84 -2.67
C ILE A 98 -0.97 24.67 -1.98
N SER A 99 -1.26 25.95 -1.75
CA SER A 99 -0.37 26.81 -0.98
C SER A 99 -0.15 26.24 0.42
N LYS A 100 1.09 26.30 0.92
CA LYS A 100 1.43 25.85 2.28
C LYS A 100 0.50 26.45 3.35
N LYS A 101 0.13 27.72 3.18
CA LYS A 101 -0.81 28.41 4.07
C LYS A 101 -2.21 27.81 4.07
N ALA A 102 -2.71 27.37 2.90
CA ALA A 102 -4.00 26.70 2.80
C ALA A 102 -3.98 25.31 3.46
N LEU A 103 -2.86 24.58 3.31
CA LEU A 103 -2.61 23.31 3.99
C LEU A 103 -2.63 23.46 5.52
N GLU A 104 -1.85 24.40 6.06
CA GLU A 104 -1.80 24.68 7.50
C GLU A 104 -3.17 25.09 8.06
N GLN A 105 -3.93 25.90 7.32
CA GLN A 105 -5.27 26.31 7.74
C GLN A 105 -6.27 25.14 7.70
N GLN A 106 -6.16 24.26 6.72
CA GLN A 106 -6.98 23.06 6.61
C GLN A 106 -6.64 22.07 7.73
N GLU A 107 -5.36 21.83 7.99
CA GLU A 107 -4.88 20.99 9.09
C GLU A 107 -5.42 21.49 10.43
N ARG A 108 -5.29 22.80 10.72
CA ARG A 108 -5.81 23.38 11.96
C ARG A 108 -7.33 23.22 12.11
N LYS A 109 -8.08 23.34 11.01
CA LYS A 109 -9.53 23.10 11.01
C LYS A 109 -9.87 21.63 11.26
N SER A 110 -9.15 20.73 10.59
CA SER A 110 -9.34 19.28 10.73
C SER A 110 -9.02 18.80 12.14
N ILE A 111 -7.95 19.30 12.76
CA ILE A 111 -7.59 19.00 14.15
C ILE A 111 -8.70 19.47 15.10
N LYS A 112 -9.17 20.72 14.96
CA LYS A 112 -10.23 21.25 15.83
C LYS A 112 -11.52 20.44 15.72
N LEU A 113 -11.89 20.03 14.51
CA LEU A 113 -13.08 19.21 14.27
C LEU A 113 -12.93 17.80 14.87
N ALA A 114 -11.74 17.22 14.80
CA ALA A 114 -11.44 15.95 15.46
C ALA A 114 -11.52 16.08 16.99
N GLU A 115 -10.96 17.13 17.58
CA GLU A 115 -11.03 17.40 19.03
C GLU A 115 -12.48 17.57 19.51
N GLU A 116 -13.31 18.30 18.76
CA GLU A 116 -14.75 18.44 19.04
C GLU A 116 -15.48 17.09 18.95
N ALA A 117 -15.15 16.25 17.95
CA ALA A 117 -15.72 14.92 17.84
C ALA A 117 -15.32 13.99 19.00
N LEU A 118 -14.07 14.09 19.48
CA LEU A 118 -13.58 13.31 20.62
C LEU A 118 -14.35 13.62 21.92
N GLN A 119 -14.81 14.86 22.13
CA GLN A 119 -15.63 15.23 23.29
C GLN A 119 -16.97 14.48 23.32
N HIS A 120 -17.45 14.02 22.16
CA HIS A 120 -18.73 13.33 22.03
C HIS A 120 -18.61 11.79 22.00
N ILE A 121 -17.41 11.22 22.05
CA ILE A 121 -17.23 9.76 22.10
C ILE A 121 -17.76 9.18 23.42
N ASN A 122 -17.67 9.95 24.50
CA ASN A 122 -17.98 9.51 25.86
C ASN A 122 -19.20 10.24 26.46
N GLN A 123 -20.27 10.43 25.68
CA GLN A 123 -21.48 11.15 26.14
C GLN A 123 -22.14 10.57 27.41
N LYS A 124 -21.87 9.31 27.76
CA LYS A 124 -22.37 8.65 28.99
C LYS A 124 -21.31 8.50 30.09
N ALA A 125 -20.10 8.99 29.88
CA ALA A 125 -19.06 8.92 30.89
C ALA A 125 -19.42 9.82 32.07
N SER A 126 -19.10 9.35 33.28
CA SER A 126 -19.20 10.20 34.46
C SER A 126 -18.21 11.37 34.34
N PRO A 127 -18.48 12.52 35.00
CA PRO A 127 -17.55 13.65 35.00
C PRO A 127 -16.13 13.27 35.47
N ALA A 128 -16.03 12.32 36.40
CA ALA A 128 -14.76 11.76 36.85
C ALA A 128 -14.04 10.95 35.75
N GLY A 129 -14.78 10.16 34.96
CA GLY A 129 -14.23 9.39 33.84
C GLY A 129 -13.72 10.27 32.70
N GLN A 130 -14.45 11.36 32.38
CA GLN A 130 -14.00 12.32 31.37
C GLN A 130 -12.71 13.03 31.80
N THR A 131 -12.58 13.38 33.08
CA THR A 131 -11.36 14.00 33.63
C THR A 131 -10.12 13.11 33.49
N VAL A 132 -10.26 11.81 33.74
CA VAL A 132 -9.16 10.84 33.55
C VAL A 132 -8.80 10.69 32.08
N PHE A 133 -9.81 10.63 31.20
CA PHE A 133 -9.60 10.55 29.76
C PHE A 133 -8.87 11.79 29.21
N ASP A 134 -9.28 13.00 29.62
CA ASP A 134 -8.64 14.25 29.22
C ASP A 134 -7.19 14.34 29.73
N LEU A 135 -6.93 13.85 30.95
CA LEU A 135 -5.58 13.78 31.51
C LEU A 135 -4.68 12.84 30.69
N LEU A 136 -5.19 11.67 30.31
CA LEU A 136 -4.46 10.69 29.47
C LEU A 136 -4.17 11.25 28.08
N LEU A 137 -5.15 11.88 27.44
CA LEU A 137 -4.96 12.55 26.15
C LEU A 137 -3.86 13.60 26.21
N LYS A 138 -3.85 14.41 27.28
CA LYS A 138 -2.86 15.47 27.46
C LYS A 138 -1.45 14.92 27.70
N ALA A 139 -1.33 13.77 28.38
CA ALA A 139 -0.06 13.09 28.61
C ALA A 139 0.52 12.45 27.33
N CYS A 140 -0.33 11.98 26.41
CA CYS A 140 0.12 11.40 25.14
C CYS A 140 0.59 12.43 24.10
N ASN A 141 0.27 13.72 24.30
CA ASN A 141 0.58 14.81 23.37
C ASN A 141 1.75 15.70 23.84
N GLN A 142 2.45 15.32 24.91
CA GLN A 142 3.74 15.91 25.34
C GLN A 142 4.90 15.05 24.84
#